data_AF-A0ABC8SV33-F1
#
_entry.id   AF-A0ABC8SV33-F1
#
_cell.length_a   1.000
_cell.length_b   1.000
_cell.length_c   1.000
_cell.angle_alpha   90.00
_cell.angle_beta   90.00
_cell.angle_gamma   90.00
#
_symmetry.space_group_name_H-M   'P 1'
#
loop_
_entity.id
_entity.type
_entity.pdbx_description
1 polymer ?
#
loop_
_entity_poly.entity_id
_entity_poly.type
_entity_poly.pdbx_seq_one_letter_code
_entity_poly.pdbx_strand_id
1 'polypeptide(L)'
;VNLTVIDLPGLTKVAVEGQSESIVEDIEMMVRSYVEKPNSIILAISPANQDIATSDAIKLAKEVDPTGERTFGVLTKLDLMDKGTNALDVWVLSIMFKVLEGRAYRLQHPWVGIVNRSQADINKNVDMIVARRKEQEYFESSPEYGHLTHKMGSEYLAKLLSKHLETVIRQRIPSIIALINKTIDELNAELDRIGRPISLDGGAQLYTILEMCRAFDRIFKEHLDGGRPGGDRIYGVFDNQLPAALKKLPLDRHLSSNNVRKVVSEADGYQPHLVAPEQGYRRLIDGSLGFFKGPAEASVDAVHFVLKELVRKSIAETQVNNPKP
;
A
#
# COMPACT_ATOMS: atom_id res chain seq x y z
N VAL A 1 10.65 -30.12 -0.09
CA VAL A 1 10.73 -28.77 -0.71
C VAL A 1 11.24 -28.96 -2.13
N ASN A 2 10.54 -28.43 -3.14
CA ASN A 2 11.05 -28.46 -4.51
C ASN A 2 12.01 -27.28 -4.67
N LEU A 3 13.25 -27.55 -5.08
CA LEU A 3 14.27 -26.53 -5.31
C LEU A 3 14.09 -25.97 -6.73
N THR A 4 13.78 -24.67 -6.85
CA THR A 4 13.82 -23.98 -8.13
C THR A 4 15.23 -23.46 -8.33
N VAL A 5 15.93 -23.97 -9.35
CA VAL A 5 17.28 -23.54 -9.71
C VAL A 5 17.18 -22.75 -11.01
N ILE A 6 17.82 -21.58 -11.02
CA ILE A 6 17.95 -20.75 -12.22
C ILE A 6 19.39 -20.89 -12.68
N ASP A 7 19.58 -21.42 -13.88
CA ASP A 7 20.90 -21.48 -14.52
C ASP A 7 21.17 -20.14 -15.21
N LEU A 8 22.32 -19.55 -14.92
CA LEU A 8 22.73 -18.26 -15.45
C LEU A 8 23.93 -18.44 -16.39
N PRO A 9 24.07 -17.60 -17.43
CA PRO A 9 25.21 -17.69 -18.33
C PRO A 9 26.54 -17.57 -17.57
N GLY A 10 27.56 -18.32 -18.01
CA GLY A 10 28.90 -18.20 -17.47
C GLY A 10 29.50 -16.83 -17.76
N LEU A 11 30.16 -16.24 -16.77
CA LEU A 11 30.86 -14.96 -16.93
C LEU A 11 32.05 -15.16 -17.90
N THR A 12 31.97 -14.56 -19.09
CA THR A 12 33.04 -14.59 -20.10
C THR A 12 33.86 -13.30 -20.03
N LYS A 13 35.18 -13.39 -20.25
CA LYS A 13 36.08 -12.21 -20.24
C LYS A 13 36.36 -11.62 -21.61
N VAL A 14 35.96 -12.32 -22.68
CA VAL A 14 36.29 -11.96 -24.06
C VAL A 14 35.08 -12.27 -24.94
N ALA A 15 34.72 -11.32 -25.82
CA ALA A 15 33.72 -11.54 -26.85
C ALA A 15 34.27 -12.50 -27.91
N VAL A 16 33.50 -13.54 -28.24
CA VAL A 16 33.85 -14.47 -29.33
C VAL A 16 33.49 -13.84 -30.67
N GLU A 17 34.18 -14.21 -31.75
CA GLU A 17 33.88 -13.73 -33.11
C GLU A 17 32.38 -13.85 -33.44
N GLY A 18 31.74 -12.72 -33.77
CA GLY A 18 30.31 -12.63 -34.07
C GLY A 18 29.41 -12.14 -32.92
N GLN A 19 29.95 -11.90 -31.72
CA GLN A 19 29.22 -11.26 -30.61
C GLN A 19 29.51 -9.75 -30.55
N SER A 20 28.58 -8.97 -29.98
CA SER A 20 28.81 -7.54 -29.74
C SER A 20 29.92 -7.34 -28.70
N GLU A 21 30.64 -6.22 -28.78
CA GLU A 21 31.64 -5.85 -27.78
C GLU A 21 31.01 -5.68 -26.37
N SER A 22 29.71 -5.38 -26.29
CA SER A 22 28.94 -5.23 -25.04
C SER A 22 28.54 -6.53 -24.35
N ILE A 23 28.72 -7.69 -24.99
CA ILE A 23 28.12 -8.96 -24.53
C ILE A 23 28.55 -9.34 -23.10
N VAL A 24 29.78 -8.97 -22.72
CA VAL A 24 30.32 -9.22 -21.38
C VAL A 24 29.55 -8.42 -20.33
N GLU A 25 29.32 -7.13 -20.59
CA GLU A 25 28.56 -6.25 -19.70
C GLU A 25 27.08 -6.66 -19.63
N ASP A 26 26.49 -7.06 -20.77
CA ASP A 26 25.10 -7.50 -20.85
C ASP A 26 24.87 -8.79 -20.03
N ILE A 27 25.81 -9.76 -20.12
CA ILE A 27 25.77 -10.99 -19.31
C ILE A 27 25.93 -10.65 -17.82
N GLU A 28 26.88 -9.80 -17.47
CA GLU A 28 27.09 -9.41 -16.07
C GLU A 28 25.85 -8.72 -15.49
N MET A 29 25.26 -7.77 -16.22
CA MET A 29 24.05 -7.05 -15.81
C MET A 29 22.85 -8.00 -15.66
N MET A 30 22.72 -8.97 -16.58
CA MET A 30 21.70 -10.01 -16.49
C MET A 30 21.89 -10.82 -15.20
N VAL A 31 23.09 -11.35 -14.94
CA VAL A 31 23.39 -12.12 -13.71
C VAL A 31 23.08 -11.27 -12.48
N ARG A 32 23.53 -10.01 -12.46
CA ARG A 32 23.32 -9.05 -11.35
C ARG A 32 21.84 -8.89 -11.01
N SER A 33 20.97 -8.77 -12.02
CA SER A 33 19.53 -8.62 -11.83
C SER A 33 18.86 -9.79 -11.09
N TYR A 34 19.46 -11.00 -11.15
CA TYR A 34 18.99 -12.17 -10.41
C TYR A 34 19.61 -12.25 -9.01
N VAL A 35 20.91 -11.96 -8.88
CA VAL A 35 21.63 -12.12 -7.61
C VAL A 35 21.44 -10.95 -6.64
N GLU A 36 21.04 -9.77 -7.10
CA GLU A 36 20.72 -8.61 -6.24
C GLU A 36 19.48 -8.81 -5.38
N LYS A 37 18.56 -9.69 -5.79
CA LYS A 37 17.32 -9.93 -5.06
C LYS A 37 17.66 -10.48 -3.67
N PRO A 38 17.21 -9.85 -2.57
CA PRO A 38 17.57 -10.27 -1.21
C PRO A 38 17.00 -11.65 -0.84
N ASN A 39 16.00 -12.13 -1.58
CA ASN A 39 15.37 -13.44 -1.41
C ASN A 39 15.92 -14.46 -2.45
N SER A 40 17.21 -14.42 -2.77
CA SER A 40 17.86 -15.42 -3.63
C SER A 40 19.08 -16.04 -2.92
N ILE A 41 19.28 -17.34 -3.17
CA ILE A 41 20.47 -18.07 -2.75
C ILE A 41 21.49 -17.98 -3.88
N ILE A 42 22.72 -17.57 -3.56
CA ILE A 42 23.82 -17.48 -4.53
C ILE A 42 24.65 -18.75 -4.40
N LEU A 43 24.74 -19.52 -5.49
CA LEU A 43 25.62 -20.68 -5.58
C LEU A 43 26.88 -20.30 -6.35
N ALA A 44 27.95 -19.96 -5.65
CA ALA A 44 29.21 -19.57 -6.25
C ALA A 44 30.05 -20.81 -6.59
N ILE A 45 29.91 -21.28 -7.82
CA ILE A 45 30.59 -22.48 -8.32
C ILE A 45 31.98 -22.09 -8.83
N SER A 46 33.02 -22.77 -8.35
CA SER A 46 34.40 -22.60 -8.81
C SER A 46 35.04 -23.97 -9.05
N PRO A 47 35.77 -24.17 -10.16
CA PRO A 47 36.47 -25.42 -10.38
C PRO A 47 37.72 -25.48 -9.49
N ALA A 48 38.01 -26.64 -8.93
CA ALA A 48 39.10 -26.83 -7.99
C ALA A 48 40.49 -26.67 -8.64
N ASN A 49 40.61 -26.90 -9.95
CA ASN A 49 41.87 -26.71 -10.67
C ASN A 49 42.23 -25.24 -10.96
N GLN A 50 41.43 -24.27 -10.50
CA GLN A 50 41.67 -22.84 -10.67
C GLN A 50 41.76 -22.14 -9.31
N ASP A 51 42.48 -21.01 -9.27
CA ASP A 51 42.58 -20.21 -8.07
C ASP A 51 41.24 -19.51 -7.77
N ILE A 52 40.65 -19.83 -6.62
CA ILE A 52 39.40 -19.24 -6.12
C ILE A 52 39.52 -17.72 -5.97
N ALA A 53 40.72 -17.18 -5.73
CA ALA A 53 40.94 -15.74 -5.65
C ALA A 53 40.64 -15.02 -6.97
N THR A 54 40.68 -15.74 -8.09
CA THR A 54 40.39 -15.22 -9.43
C THR A 54 38.96 -15.52 -9.91
N SER A 55 38.13 -16.13 -9.05
CA SER A 55 36.75 -16.51 -9.37
C SER A 55 35.83 -15.29 -9.47
N ASP A 56 35.35 -15.01 -10.68
CA ASP A 56 34.42 -13.91 -10.93
C ASP A 56 33.07 -14.14 -10.21
N ALA A 57 32.65 -15.40 -10.05
CA ALA A 57 31.44 -15.76 -9.31
C ALA A 57 31.53 -15.35 -7.82
N ILE A 58 32.69 -15.57 -7.19
CA ILE A 58 32.93 -15.18 -5.79
C ILE A 58 33.05 -13.67 -5.65
N LYS A 59 33.68 -13.00 -6.63
CA LYS A 59 33.77 -11.54 -6.67
C LYS A 59 32.38 -10.91 -6.72
N LEU A 60 31.55 -11.33 -7.68
CA LEU A 60 30.19 -10.83 -7.85
C LEU A 60 29.32 -11.12 -6.61
N ALA A 61 29.43 -12.33 -6.04
CA ALA A 61 28.72 -12.69 -4.82
C ALA A 61 29.07 -11.77 -3.63
N LYS A 62 30.36 -11.42 -3.46
CA LYS A 62 30.78 -10.50 -2.40
C LYS A 62 30.29 -9.06 -2.60
N GLU A 63 30.11 -8.62 -3.84
CA GLU A 63 29.59 -7.28 -4.12
C GLU A 63 28.11 -7.16 -3.74
N VAL A 64 27.31 -8.23 -3.93
CA VAL A 64 25.86 -8.23 -3.64
C VAL A 64 25.48 -8.86 -2.29
N ASP A 65 26.40 -9.59 -1.66
CA ASP A 65 26.28 -10.20 -0.32
C ASP A 65 27.64 -10.13 0.42
N PRO A 66 28.05 -8.94 0.89
CA PRO A 66 29.31 -8.76 1.61
C PRO A 66 29.40 -9.58 2.90
N THR A 67 28.26 -9.86 3.52
CA THR A 67 28.13 -10.64 4.76
C THR A 67 28.24 -12.15 4.52
N GLY A 68 27.99 -12.62 3.30
CA GLY A 68 28.00 -14.03 2.93
C GLY A 68 26.83 -14.84 3.52
N GLU A 69 25.72 -14.19 3.89
CA GLU A 69 24.59 -14.83 4.59
C GLU A 69 23.75 -15.73 3.68
N ARG A 70 23.78 -15.48 2.36
CA ARG A 70 23.00 -16.20 1.35
C ARG A 70 23.87 -16.78 0.23
N THR A 71 25.19 -16.76 0.42
CA THR A 71 26.19 -17.26 -0.53
C THR A 71 26.76 -18.60 -0.09
N PHE A 72 26.69 -19.60 -0.99
CA PHE A 72 27.24 -20.93 -0.81
C PHE A 72 28.34 -21.18 -1.83
N GLY A 73 29.54 -21.50 -1.35
CA GLY A 73 30.67 -21.86 -2.21
C GLY A 73 30.61 -23.33 -2.61
N VAL A 74 30.73 -23.61 -3.91
CA VAL A 74 30.76 -24.99 -4.44
C VAL A 74 32.04 -25.20 -5.21
N LEU A 75 32.79 -26.24 -4.85
CA LEU A 75 33.99 -26.66 -5.58
C LEU A 75 33.66 -27.86 -6.45
N THR A 76 33.92 -27.74 -7.75
CA THR A 76 33.71 -28.81 -8.72
C THR A 76 35.04 -29.30 -9.30
N LYS A 77 35.06 -30.43 -10.02
CA LYS A 77 36.25 -31.00 -10.67
C LYS A 77 37.40 -31.32 -9.69
N LEU A 78 37.07 -31.76 -8.47
CA LEU A 78 38.06 -32.17 -7.48
C LEU A 78 38.90 -33.38 -7.96
N ASP A 79 38.28 -34.27 -8.73
CA ASP A 79 38.88 -35.45 -9.33
C ASP A 79 40.03 -35.17 -10.31
N LEU A 80 40.10 -33.94 -10.85
CA LEU A 80 41.17 -33.51 -11.76
C LEU A 80 42.44 -33.05 -11.03
N MET A 81 42.37 -32.75 -9.73
CA MET A 81 43.56 -32.36 -8.96
C MET A 81 44.40 -33.56 -8.53
N ASP A 82 43.77 -34.70 -8.26
CA ASP A 82 44.44 -35.88 -7.70
C ASP A 82 45.27 -36.65 -8.73
N LYS A 83 44.99 -36.49 -10.03
CA LYS A 83 45.64 -37.27 -11.10
C LYS A 83 46.93 -36.64 -11.65
N GLY A 84 47.37 -35.49 -11.12
CA GLY A 84 48.44 -34.69 -11.73
C GLY A 84 49.38 -33.98 -10.77
N THR A 85 49.37 -34.31 -9.47
CA THR A 85 49.98 -33.50 -8.40
C THR A 85 51.49 -33.28 -8.59
N ASN A 86 51.88 -32.13 -9.14
CA ASN A 86 53.22 -31.56 -9.04
C ASN A 86 53.37 -30.77 -7.73
N ALA A 87 54.57 -30.36 -7.34
CA ALA A 87 54.82 -29.61 -6.09
C ALA A 87 54.00 -28.30 -5.94
N LEU A 88 53.54 -27.70 -7.05
CA LEU A 88 52.59 -26.58 -7.07
C LEU A 88 51.16 -27.00 -6.68
N ASP A 89 50.75 -28.22 -7.04
CA ASP A 89 49.41 -28.75 -6.75
C ASP A 89 49.24 -29.12 -5.27
N VAL A 90 50.31 -29.46 -4.55
CA VAL A 90 50.26 -29.66 -3.09
C VAL A 90 49.88 -28.36 -2.36
N TRP A 91 50.34 -27.21 -2.87
CA TRP A 91 49.98 -25.90 -2.32
C TRP A 91 48.53 -25.52 -2.64
N VAL A 92 48.09 -25.78 -3.88
CA VAL A 92 46.69 -25.60 -4.30
C VAL A 92 45.75 -26.50 -3.50
N LEU A 93 46.13 -27.76 -3.27
CA LEU A 93 45.41 -28.72 -2.44
C LEU A 93 45.31 -28.24 -0.98
N SER A 94 46.40 -27.72 -0.41
CA SER A 94 46.37 -27.13 0.95
C SER A 94 45.47 -25.91 1.04
N ILE A 95 45.42 -25.08 0.00
CA ILE A 95 44.49 -23.95 -0.08
C ILE A 95 43.06 -24.46 -0.19
N MET A 96 42.81 -25.44 -1.06
CA MET A 96 41.48 -26.01 -1.23
C MET A 96 40.97 -26.63 0.06
N PHE A 97 41.84 -27.32 0.79
CA PHE A 97 41.56 -27.83 2.11
C PHE A 97 41.19 -26.70 3.10
N LYS A 98 41.98 -25.63 3.12
CA LYS A 98 41.66 -24.43 3.91
C LYS A 98 40.39 -23.72 3.46
N VAL A 99 39.99 -23.82 2.19
CA VAL A 99 38.73 -23.27 1.68
C VAL A 99 37.56 -24.13 2.15
N LEU A 100 37.67 -25.45 2.03
CA LEU A 100 36.66 -26.41 2.50
C LEU A 100 36.47 -26.33 4.02
N GLU A 101 37.53 -26.06 4.78
CA GLU A 101 37.47 -25.77 6.22
C GLU A 101 37.02 -24.33 6.56
N GLY A 102 36.82 -23.46 5.56
CA GLY A 102 36.41 -22.06 5.75
C GLY A 102 37.51 -21.14 6.31
N ARG A 103 38.79 -21.56 6.29
CA ARG A 103 39.95 -20.81 6.81
C ARG A 103 40.54 -19.81 5.82
N ALA A 104 40.51 -20.10 4.51
CA ALA A 104 41.07 -19.21 3.47
C ALA A 104 40.06 -18.17 2.95
N TYR A 105 38.82 -18.59 2.69
CA TYR A 105 37.71 -17.71 2.31
C TYR A 105 36.52 -17.96 3.23
N ARG A 106 36.31 -17.07 4.20
CA ARG A 106 35.21 -17.15 5.16
C ARG A 106 33.90 -16.74 4.48
N LEU A 107 33.02 -17.70 4.27
CA LEU A 107 31.59 -17.52 4.04
C LEU A 107 30.86 -17.90 5.34
N GLN A 108 29.63 -17.43 5.55
CA GLN A 108 28.82 -17.87 6.69
C GLN A 108 28.40 -19.33 6.54
N HIS A 109 28.28 -19.80 5.29
CA HIS A 109 27.98 -21.19 4.96
C HIS A 109 29.24 -21.96 4.56
N PRO A 110 29.30 -23.28 4.84
CA PRO A 110 30.45 -24.08 4.47
C PRO A 110 30.57 -24.22 2.95
N TRP A 111 31.81 -24.37 2.49
CA TRP A 111 32.09 -24.78 1.13
C TRP A 111 31.78 -26.27 0.94
N VAL A 112 31.20 -26.62 -0.20
CA VAL A 112 30.85 -28.00 -0.52
C VAL A 112 31.58 -28.44 -1.79
N GLY A 113 32.34 -29.51 -1.69
CA GLY A 113 32.98 -30.18 -2.81
C GLY A 113 32.02 -31.14 -3.49
N ILE A 114 31.97 -31.12 -4.83
CA ILE A 114 31.18 -32.04 -5.65
C ILE A 114 32.03 -32.64 -6.77
N VAL A 115 31.72 -33.88 -7.14
CA VAL A 115 32.30 -34.56 -8.30
C VAL A 115 31.18 -34.91 -9.26
N ASN A 116 31.26 -34.34 -10.46
CA ASN A 116 30.27 -34.51 -11.52
C ASN A 116 30.71 -35.58 -12.53
N ARG A 117 29.81 -35.99 -13.42
CA ARG A 117 30.14 -36.85 -14.55
C ARG A 117 31.23 -36.20 -15.42
N SER A 118 32.24 -36.97 -15.79
CA SER A 118 33.24 -36.54 -16.76
C SER A 118 32.64 -36.45 -18.18
N GLN A 119 33.30 -35.77 -19.11
CA GLN A 119 32.86 -35.74 -20.52
C GLN A 119 32.74 -37.16 -21.12
N ALA A 120 33.62 -38.08 -20.69
CA ALA A 120 33.55 -39.47 -21.12
C ALA A 120 32.32 -40.20 -20.55
N ASP A 121 31.92 -39.93 -19.30
CA ASP A 121 30.72 -40.50 -18.70
C ASP A 121 29.44 -39.94 -19.34
N ILE A 122 29.45 -38.66 -19.73
CA ILE A 122 28.35 -38.03 -20.47
C ILE A 122 28.20 -38.70 -21.84
N ASN A 123 29.29 -38.86 -22.59
CA ASN A 123 29.27 -39.52 -23.90
C ASN A 123 28.81 -40.99 -23.82
N LYS A 124 29.03 -41.64 -22.66
CA LYS A 124 28.59 -43.03 -22.38
C LYS A 124 27.19 -43.11 -21.76
N ASN A 125 26.48 -42.00 -21.59
CA ASN A 125 25.15 -41.94 -20.95
C ASN A 125 25.09 -42.64 -19.58
N VAL A 126 26.12 -42.46 -18.74
CA VAL A 126 26.13 -43.03 -17.39
C VAL A 126 24.97 -42.45 -16.57
N ASP A 127 24.21 -43.35 -15.93
CA ASP A 127 23.10 -43.01 -15.04
C ASP A 127 23.55 -42.12 -13.88
N MET A 128 22.71 -41.15 -13.50
CA MET A 128 22.93 -40.28 -12.35
C MET A 128 23.04 -41.03 -11.02
N ILE A 129 22.33 -42.16 -10.85
CA ILE A 129 22.45 -43.00 -9.65
C ILE A 129 23.87 -43.56 -9.53
N VAL A 130 24.42 -44.03 -10.65
CA VAL A 130 25.79 -44.55 -10.71
C VAL A 130 26.81 -43.44 -10.50
N ALA A 131 26.58 -42.25 -11.06
CA ALA A 131 27.44 -41.09 -10.86
C ALA A 131 27.51 -40.66 -9.38
N ARG A 132 26.36 -40.63 -8.68
CA ARG A 132 26.32 -40.33 -7.24
C ARG A 132 27.03 -41.37 -6.40
N ARG A 133 26.89 -42.66 -6.72
CA ARG A 133 27.61 -43.71 -6.01
C ARG A 133 29.12 -43.56 -6.20
N LYS A 134 29.58 -43.26 -7.42
CA LYS A 134 30.99 -42.96 -7.70
C LYS A 134 31.49 -41.73 -6.95
N GLU A 135 30.68 -40.68 -6.84
CA GLU A 135 31.02 -39.48 -6.05
C GLU A 135 31.23 -39.84 -4.57
N GLN A 136 30.32 -40.63 -4.00
CA GLN A 136 30.45 -41.09 -2.62
C GLN A 136 31.69 -41.98 -2.42
N GLU A 137 31.90 -42.97 -3.30
CA GLU A 137 33.07 -43.84 -3.30
C GLU A 137 34.38 -43.03 -3.41
N TYR A 138 34.39 -41.96 -4.21
CA TYR A 138 35.55 -41.07 -4.35
C TYR A 138 35.87 -40.37 -3.03
N PHE A 139 34.89 -39.75 -2.37
CA PHE A 139 35.14 -39.07 -1.10
C PHE A 139 35.51 -40.05 0.03
N GLU A 140 34.92 -41.25 0.06
CA GLU A 140 35.24 -42.28 1.06
C GLU A 140 36.66 -42.87 0.87
N SER A 141 37.10 -43.06 -0.37
CA SER A 141 38.41 -43.64 -0.69
C SER A 141 39.56 -42.63 -0.71
N SER A 142 39.26 -41.33 -0.77
CA SER A 142 40.27 -40.27 -0.82
C SER A 142 40.97 -40.07 0.53
N PRO A 143 42.31 -40.20 0.62
CA PRO A 143 43.05 -40.02 1.88
C PRO A 143 42.88 -38.62 2.48
N GLU A 144 42.75 -37.60 1.62
CA GLU A 144 42.70 -36.19 2.01
C GLU A 144 41.29 -35.72 2.37
N TYR A 145 40.26 -36.28 1.72
CA TYR A 145 38.86 -35.86 1.89
C TYR A 145 38.02 -36.83 2.73
N GLY A 146 38.52 -38.01 3.08
CA GLY A 146 37.75 -39.05 3.78
C GLY A 146 37.14 -38.64 5.12
N HIS A 147 37.76 -37.70 5.83
CA HIS A 147 37.20 -37.15 7.09
C HIS A 147 36.09 -36.11 6.84
N LEU A 148 36.00 -35.55 5.62
CA LEU A 148 35.00 -34.56 5.20
C LEU A 148 33.84 -35.17 4.42
N THR A 149 33.83 -36.48 4.14
CA THR A 149 32.79 -37.16 3.35
C THR A 149 31.36 -36.78 3.76
N HIS A 150 31.08 -36.63 5.06
CA HIS A 150 29.76 -36.25 5.57
C HIS A 150 29.33 -34.81 5.26
N LYS A 151 30.24 -33.94 4.79
CA LYS A 151 30.02 -32.55 4.39
C LYS A 151 30.27 -32.31 2.90
N MET A 152 30.47 -33.36 2.12
CA MET A 152 30.77 -33.28 0.68
C MET A 152 29.70 -34.01 -0.14
N GLY A 153 29.72 -33.76 -1.45
CA GLY A 153 28.89 -34.43 -2.43
C GLY A 153 27.59 -33.70 -2.76
N SER A 154 27.05 -34.06 -3.91
CA SER A 154 25.82 -33.49 -4.46
C SER A 154 24.59 -33.71 -3.57
N GLU A 155 24.51 -34.85 -2.87
CA GLU A 155 23.41 -35.13 -1.95
C GLU A 155 23.45 -34.26 -0.68
N TYR A 156 24.64 -34.06 -0.12
CA TYR A 156 24.82 -33.14 1.01
C TYR A 156 24.48 -31.71 0.61
N LEU A 157 24.97 -31.26 -0.55
CA LEU A 157 24.65 -29.94 -1.09
C LEU A 157 23.14 -29.74 -1.24
N ALA A 158 22.43 -30.71 -1.83
CA ALA A 158 20.99 -30.64 -2.00
C ALA A 158 20.24 -30.55 -0.65
N LYS A 159 20.66 -31.33 0.36
CA LYS A 159 20.10 -31.27 1.72
C LYS A 159 20.36 -29.92 2.39
N LEU A 160 21.58 -29.39 2.25
CA LEU A 160 21.99 -28.10 2.80
C LEU A 160 21.16 -26.95 2.21
N LEU A 161 21.06 -26.89 0.88
CA LEU A 161 20.27 -25.88 0.16
C LEU A 161 18.79 -25.98 0.51
N SER A 162 18.24 -27.20 0.60
CA SER A 162 16.83 -27.43 0.96
C SER A 162 16.52 -26.92 2.37
N LYS A 163 17.40 -27.21 3.35
CA LYS A 163 17.24 -26.76 4.74
C LYS A 163 17.34 -25.24 4.86
N HIS A 164 18.28 -24.63 4.13
CA HIS A 164 18.43 -23.18 4.11
C HIS A 164 17.20 -22.51 3.49
N LEU A 165 16.74 -23.01 2.33
CA LEU A 165 15.53 -22.51 1.67
C LEU A 165 14.30 -22.63 2.58
N GLU A 166 14.12 -23.75 3.28
CA GLU A 166 13.02 -23.91 4.24
C GLU A 166 13.08 -22.86 5.35
N THR A 167 14.28 -22.57 5.87
CA THR A 167 14.49 -21.57 6.92
C THR A 167 14.11 -20.18 6.44
N VAL A 168 14.58 -19.80 5.24
CA VAL A 168 14.29 -18.49 4.64
C VAL A 168 12.79 -18.35 4.36
N ILE A 169 12.15 -19.37 3.78
CA ILE A 169 10.70 -19.37 3.53
C ILE A 169 9.94 -19.18 4.85
N ARG A 170 10.29 -19.94 5.90
CA ARG A 170 9.64 -19.88 7.21
C ARG A 170 9.77 -18.50 7.86
N GLN A 171 10.92 -17.84 7.72
CA GLN A 171 11.15 -16.48 8.24
C GLN A 171 10.34 -15.42 7.47
N ARG A 172 10.09 -15.63 6.17
CA ARG A 172 9.37 -14.67 5.31
C ARG A 172 7.85 -14.84 5.35
N ILE A 173 7.32 -16.05 5.59
CA ILE A 173 5.87 -16.32 5.63
C ILE A 173 5.10 -15.32 6.52
N PRO A 174 5.53 -15.01 7.77
CA PRO A 174 4.80 -14.07 8.62
C PRO A 174 4.66 -12.68 7.99
N SER A 175 5.72 -12.18 7.35
CA SER A 175 5.69 -10.87 6.67
C SER A 175 4.77 -10.86 5.46
N ILE A 176 4.70 -11.97 4.72
CA ILE A 176 3.80 -12.12 3.57
C ILE A 176 2.34 -12.15 4.04
N ILE A 177 2.04 -12.91 5.11
CA ILE A 177 0.71 -12.95 5.71
C ILE A 177 0.30 -11.55 6.19
N ALA A 178 1.19 -10.83 6.86
CA ALA A 178 0.92 -9.47 7.32
C ALA A 178 0.62 -8.51 6.15
N LEU A 179 1.38 -8.61 5.05
CA LEU A 179 1.14 -7.83 3.85
C LEU A 179 -0.23 -8.15 3.23
N ILE A 180 -0.57 -9.44 3.09
CA ILE A 180 -1.86 -9.88 2.54
C ILE A 180 -3.01 -9.36 3.40
N ASN A 181 -2.94 -9.52 4.72
CA ASN A 181 -3.99 -9.05 5.62
C ASN A 181 -4.16 -7.53 5.54
N LYS A 182 -3.05 -6.78 5.50
CA LYS A 182 -3.09 -5.33 5.32
C LYS A 182 -3.77 -4.95 4.01
N THR A 183 -3.44 -5.61 2.91
CA THR A 183 -4.08 -5.37 1.61
C THR A 183 -5.56 -5.74 1.62
N ILE A 184 -5.95 -6.82 2.31
CA ILE A 184 -7.36 -7.18 2.51
C ILE A 184 -8.10 -6.08 3.27
N ASP A 185 -7.52 -5.56 4.36
CA ASP A 185 -8.13 -4.49 5.15
C ASP A 185 -8.30 -3.20 4.33
N GLU A 186 -7.29 -2.83 3.54
CA GLU A 186 -7.35 -1.67 2.64
C GLU A 186 -8.43 -1.85 1.57
N LEU A 187 -8.51 -3.01 0.93
CA LEU A 187 -9.51 -3.32 -0.08
C LEU A 187 -10.93 -3.39 0.49
N ASN A 188 -11.10 -3.93 1.69
CA ASN A 188 -12.40 -3.96 2.38
C ASN A 188 -12.84 -2.55 2.76
N ALA A 189 -11.94 -1.69 3.23
CA ALA A 189 -12.26 -0.30 3.53
C ALA A 189 -12.65 0.48 2.26
N GLU A 190 -12.01 0.19 1.13
CA GLU A 190 -12.39 0.76 -0.17
C GLU A 190 -13.74 0.22 -0.65
N LEU A 191 -13.99 -1.09 -0.51
CA LEU A 191 -15.26 -1.71 -0.85
C LEU A 191 -16.41 -1.14 0.00
N ASP A 192 -16.20 -0.98 1.30
CA ASP A 192 -17.16 -0.35 2.20
C ASP A 192 -17.45 1.10 1.77
N ARG A 193 -16.45 1.83 1.26
CA ARG A 193 -16.62 3.19 0.73
C ARG A 193 -17.35 3.24 -0.62
N ILE A 194 -17.34 2.17 -1.40
CA ILE A 194 -18.16 2.01 -2.62
C ILE A 194 -19.56 1.45 -2.26
N GLY A 195 -19.71 0.82 -1.11
CA GLY A 195 -20.98 0.31 -0.66
C GLY A 195 -21.40 -0.96 -1.39
N ARG A 196 -22.70 -1.26 -1.35
CA ARG A 196 -23.23 -2.55 -1.77
C ARG A 196 -23.68 -2.53 -3.23
N PRO A 197 -23.47 -3.62 -3.97
CA PRO A 197 -23.97 -3.72 -5.33
C PRO A 197 -25.49 -3.59 -5.35
N ILE A 198 -25.99 -2.71 -6.22
CA ILE A 198 -27.43 -2.59 -6.48
C ILE A 198 -27.86 -3.78 -7.33
N SER A 199 -28.81 -4.57 -6.83
CA SER A 199 -29.40 -5.67 -7.59
C SER A 199 -30.13 -5.14 -8.84
N LEU A 200 -30.06 -5.91 -9.93
CA LEU A 200 -30.71 -5.59 -11.21
C LEU A 200 -32.24 -5.81 -11.16
N ASP A 201 -32.75 -6.42 -10.09
CA ASP A 201 -34.18 -6.58 -9.88
C ASP A 201 -34.85 -5.24 -9.50
N GLY A 202 -35.96 -4.91 -10.17
CA GLY A 202 -36.67 -3.66 -9.95
C GLY A 202 -37.20 -3.50 -8.51
N GLY A 203 -37.55 -4.62 -7.85
CA GLY A 203 -37.98 -4.61 -6.45
C GLY A 203 -36.85 -4.21 -5.49
N ALA A 204 -35.65 -4.75 -5.71
CA ALA A 204 -34.48 -4.44 -4.90
C ALA A 204 -33.98 -2.99 -5.11
N GLN A 205 -34.08 -2.45 -6.33
CA GLN A 205 -33.79 -1.04 -6.60
C GLN A 205 -34.73 -0.11 -5.83
N LEU A 206 -36.04 -0.41 -5.85
CA LEU A 206 -37.03 0.38 -5.12
C LEU A 206 -36.77 0.34 -3.61
N TYR A 207 -36.42 -0.82 -3.06
CA TYR A 207 -36.04 -0.95 -1.66
C TYR A 207 -34.84 -0.06 -1.31
N THR A 208 -33.81 -0.06 -2.16
CA THR A 208 -32.60 0.75 -1.98
C THR A 208 -32.92 2.25 -1.98
N ILE A 209 -33.77 2.71 -2.91
CA ILE A 209 -34.24 4.11 -2.96
C ILE A 209 -34.99 4.47 -1.68
N LEU A 210 -35.89 3.60 -1.21
CA LEU A 210 -36.64 3.83 0.02
C LEU A 210 -35.73 3.90 1.25
N GLU A 211 -34.68 3.08 1.30
CA GLU A 211 -33.68 3.12 2.35
C GLU A 211 -32.89 4.43 2.34
N MET A 212 -32.45 4.90 1.17
CA MET A 212 -31.79 6.22 1.03
C MET A 212 -32.72 7.37 1.45
N CYS A 213 -34.00 7.33 1.06
CA CYS A 213 -34.99 8.33 1.47
C CYS A 213 -35.20 8.33 2.99
N ARG A 214 -35.28 7.16 3.63
CA ARG A 214 -35.40 7.03 5.09
C ARG A 214 -34.16 7.53 5.82
N ALA A 215 -32.97 7.25 5.29
CA ALA A 215 -31.71 7.74 5.84
C ALA A 215 -31.66 9.28 5.79
N PHE A 216 -32.02 9.88 4.66
CA PHE A 216 -32.13 11.32 4.51
C PHE A 216 -33.16 11.93 5.49
N ASP A 217 -34.37 11.36 5.58
CA ASP A 217 -35.41 11.84 6.48
C ASP A 217 -34.95 11.84 7.94
N ARG A 218 -34.27 10.77 8.38
CA ARG A 218 -33.69 10.68 9.73
C ARG A 218 -32.64 11.77 9.96
N ILE A 219 -31.66 11.90 9.07
CA ILE A 219 -30.57 12.88 9.21
C ILE A 219 -31.12 14.32 9.17
N PHE A 220 -32.10 14.59 8.30
CA PHE A 220 -32.73 15.91 8.21
C PHE A 220 -33.49 16.26 9.49
N LYS A 221 -34.24 15.30 10.07
CA LYS A 221 -34.89 15.48 11.38
C LYS A 221 -33.89 15.71 12.48
N GLU A 222 -32.80 14.95 12.54
CA GLU A 222 -31.72 15.17 13.50
C GLU A 222 -31.09 16.56 13.37
N HIS A 223 -30.96 17.11 12.16
CA HIS A 223 -30.48 18.48 11.95
C HIS A 223 -31.49 19.56 12.36
N LEU A 224 -32.78 19.26 12.19
CA LEU A 224 -33.86 20.17 12.52
C LEU A 224 -34.10 20.22 14.04
N ASP A 225 -34.15 19.05 14.68
CA ASP A 225 -34.44 18.87 16.10
C ASP A 225 -33.17 18.92 16.97
N GLY A 226 -32.01 18.56 16.42
CA GLY A 226 -30.73 18.52 17.10
C GLY A 226 -30.14 19.92 17.33
N GLY A 227 -29.77 20.18 18.59
CA GLY A 227 -29.16 21.43 18.99
C GLY A 227 -27.80 21.66 18.34
N ARG A 228 -27.65 22.85 17.73
CA ARG A 228 -26.41 23.48 17.25
C ARG A 228 -25.79 22.84 15.98
N PRO A 229 -26.54 22.76 14.87
CA PRO A 229 -26.24 23.69 13.77
C PRO A 229 -27.46 24.15 12.92
N GLY A 230 -28.65 23.61 13.18
CA GLY A 230 -29.87 23.84 12.39
C GLY A 230 -30.96 24.59 13.14
N GLY A 231 -31.77 23.87 13.90
CA GLY A 231 -32.93 24.42 14.63
C GLY A 231 -32.59 25.63 15.50
N ASP A 232 -31.45 25.62 16.18
CA ASP A 232 -30.96 26.73 17.02
C ASP A 232 -30.78 28.05 16.23
N ARG A 233 -30.42 27.97 14.94
CA ARG A 233 -30.32 29.16 14.08
C ARG A 233 -31.69 29.74 13.74
N ILE A 234 -32.71 28.89 13.62
CA ILE A 234 -34.10 29.33 13.40
C ILE A 234 -34.60 30.05 14.65
N TYR A 235 -34.37 29.49 15.84
CA TYR A 235 -34.63 30.17 17.11
C TYR A 235 -33.92 31.53 17.17
N GLY A 236 -32.64 31.60 16.77
CA GLY A 236 -31.90 32.86 16.71
C GLY A 236 -32.52 33.93 15.81
N VAL A 237 -33.22 33.56 14.72
CA VAL A 237 -33.94 34.53 13.88
C VAL A 237 -35.13 35.12 14.64
N PHE A 238 -35.94 34.28 15.29
CA PHE A 238 -37.16 34.72 15.96
C PHE A 238 -36.95 35.34 17.34
N ASP A 239 -35.96 34.87 18.11
CA ASP A 239 -35.71 35.35 19.48
C ASP A 239 -34.81 36.59 19.49
N ASN A 240 -33.95 36.77 18.49
CA ASN A 240 -32.97 37.86 18.45
C ASN A 240 -33.17 38.81 17.27
N GLN A 241 -33.11 38.29 16.03
CA GLN A 241 -33.07 39.15 14.84
C GLN A 241 -34.37 39.92 14.61
N LEU A 242 -35.52 39.23 14.66
CA LEU A 242 -36.82 39.86 14.46
C LEU A 242 -37.12 40.89 15.57
N PRO A 243 -37.01 40.57 16.87
CA PRO A 243 -37.23 41.56 17.94
C PRO A 243 -36.30 42.77 17.84
N ALA A 244 -35.03 42.57 17.46
CA ALA A 244 -34.10 43.67 17.24
C ALA A 244 -34.48 44.53 16.03
N ALA A 245 -34.99 43.94 14.95
CA ALA A 245 -35.48 44.66 13.79
C ALA A 245 -36.76 45.46 14.11
N LEU A 246 -37.68 44.87 14.88
CA LEU A 246 -38.91 45.54 15.32
C LEU A 246 -38.61 46.75 16.22
N LYS A 247 -37.64 46.65 17.14
CA LYS A 247 -37.21 47.76 18.00
C LYS A 247 -36.57 48.92 17.24
N LYS A 248 -36.03 48.66 16.04
CA LYS A 248 -35.37 49.67 15.18
C LYS A 248 -36.33 50.38 14.23
N LEU A 249 -37.62 50.02 14.23
CA LEU A 249 -38.61 50.65 13.37
C LEU A 249 -38.78 52.14 13.73
N PRO A 250 -38.91 53.04 12.74
CA PRO A 250 -39.01 54.49 12.98
C PRO A 250 -40.42 54.91 13.44
N LEU A 251 -41.04 54.14 14.35
CA LEU A 251 -42.39 54.40 14.85
C LEU A 251 -42.48 55.72 15.60
N ASP A 252 -41.46 56.08 16.40
CA ASP A 252 -41.44 57.36 17.12
C ASP A 252 -41.48 58.57 16.18
N ARG A 253 -40.81 58.46 15.03
CA ARG A 253 -40.84 59.50 13.99
C ARG A 253 -42.21 59.54 13.32
N HIS A 254 -42.78 58.38 12.99
CA HIS A 254 -44.07 58.28 12.33
C HIS A 254 -45.23 58.75 13.23
N LEU A 255 -45.18 58.45 14.52
CA LEU A 255 -46.17 58.82 15.54
C LEU A 255 -45.84 60.16 16.22
N SER A 256 -44.88 60.93 15.69
CA SER A 256 -44.55 62.27 16.20
C SER A 256 -45.75 63.22 16.09
N SER A 257 -45.92 64.13 17.04
CA SER A 257 -47.08 65.04 17.11
C SER A 257 -47.27 65.86 15.84
N ASN A 258 -46.18 66.22 15.16
CA ASN A 258 -46.22 66.93 13.88
C ASN A 258 -46.81 66.07 12.76
N ASN A 259 -46.39 64.82 12.65
CA ASN A 259 -46.90 63.91 11.63
C ASN A 259 -48.35 63.47 11.94
N VAL A 260 -48.67 63.22 13.21
CA VAL A 260 -50.03 62.89 13.64
C VAL A 260 -51.00 64.02 13.28
N ARG A 261 -50.67 65.28 13.63
CA ARG A 261 -51.51 66.43 13.29
C ARG A 261 -51.73 66.52 11.78
N LYS A 262 -50.67 66.37 10.99
CA LYS A 262 -50.72 66.40 9.53
C LYS A 262 -51.67 65.32 8.99
N VAL A 263 -51.41 64.05 9.30
CA VAL A 263 -52.17 62.90 8.77
C VAL A 263 -53.64 62.95 9.20
N VAL A 264 -53.92 63.33 10.45
CA VAL A 264 -55.30 63.46 10.95
C VAL A 264 -56.03 64.60 10.26
N SER A 265 -55.40 65.78 10.12
CA SER A 265 -56.01 66.92 9.40
C SER A 265 -56.27 66.64 7.91
N GLU A 266 -55.40 65.85 7.27
CA GLU A 266 -55.54 65.44 5.87
C GLU A 266 -56.61 64.35 5.68
N ALA A 267 -56.84 63.50 6.69
CA ALA A 267 -57.78 62.40 6.61
C ALA A 267 -59.23 62.84 6.90
N ASP A 268 -59.43 63.62 7.97
CA ASP A 268 -60.78 63.99 8.43
C ASP A 268 -61.23 65.39 7.94
N GLY A 269 -60.32 66.19 7.36
CA GLY A 269 -60.64 67.47 6.74
C GLY A 269 -60.88 68.63 7.73
N TYR A 270 -61.38 69.77 7.23
CA TYR A 270 -61.55 71.02 7.98
C TYR A 270 -62.78 71.09 8.91
N GLN A 271 -63.48 69.97 9.17
CA GLN A 271 -64.65 70.00 10.06
C GLN A 271 -64.22 70.05 11.54
N PRO A 272 -64.79 70.94 12.37
CA PRO A 272 -64.56 70.92 13.80
C PRO A 272 -65.18 69.66 14.41
N HIS A 273 -64.33 68.77 14.89
CA HIS A 273 -64.70 67.46 15.39
C HIS A 273 -65.27 67.58 16.82
N LEU A 274 -66.55 67.23 17.00
CA LEU A 274 -67.18 67.01 18.32
C LEU A 274 -66.83 65.64 18.92
N VAL A 275 -66.30 64.71 18.10
CA VAL A 275 -65.95 63.32 18.42
C VAL A 275 -64.57 63.00 17.84
N ALA A 276 -63.81 62.07 18.44
CA ALA A 276 -62.44 61.75 18.03
C ALA A 276 -62.31 61.38 16.52
N PRO A 277 -61.26 61.86 15.82
CA PRO A 277 -61.09 61.69 14.37
C PRO A 277 -60.67 60.26 13.97
N GLU A 278 -61.64 59.38 13.69
CA GLU A 278 -61.41 57.95 13.46
C GLU A 278 -60.60 57.65 12.19
N GLN A 279 -60.78 58.40 11.09
CA GLN A 279 -60.10 58.07 9.84
C GLN A 279 -58.61 58.40 9.90
N GLY A 280 -58.25 59.51 10.54
CA GLY A 280 -56.87 59.88 10.83
C GLY A 280 -56.13 58.82 11.64
N TYR A 281 -56.75 58.31 12.71
CA TYR A 281 -56.15 57.22 13.51
C TYR A 281 -56.00 55.93 12.71
N ARG A 282 -57.01 55.54 11.92
CA ARG A 282 -56.94 54.34 11.08
C ARG A 282 -55.79 54.43 10.08
N ARG A 283 -55.62 55.58 9.39
CA ARG A 283 -54.50 55.80 8.47
C ARG A 283 -53.12 55.77 9.15
N LEU A 284 -53.02 56.31 10.37
CA LEU A 284 -51.77 56.24 11.15
C LEU A 284 -51.42 54.81 11.58
N ILE A 285 -52.43 54.02 11.96
CA ILE A 285 -52.25 52.61 12.31
C ILE A 285 -51.84 51.82 11.06
N ASP A 286 -52.52 52.00 9.93
CA ASP A 286 -52.19 51.31 8.68
C ASP A 286 -50.78 51.64 8.19
N GLY A 287 -50.38 52.92 8.27
CA GLY A 287 -49.01 53.35 7.97
C GLY A 287 -47.99 52.73 8.92
N SER A 288 -48.33 52.61 10.21
CA SER A 288 -47.48 51.95 11.21
C SER A 288 -47.32 50.45 10.94
N LEU A 289 -48.41 49.76 10.59
CA LEU A 289 -48.41 48.34 10.24
C LEU A 289 -47.55 48.04 9.00
N GLY A 290 -47.50 48.98 8.04
CA GLY A 290 -46.65 48.86 6.85
C GLY A 290 -45.16 48.68 7.16
N PHE A 291 -44.65 49.26 8.26
CA PHE A 291 -43.25 49.13 8.66
C PHE A 291 -42.87 47.73 9.14
N PHE A 292 -43.84 46.94 9.62
CA PHE A 292 -43.59 45.57 10.11
C PHE A 292 -43.37 44.56 8.98
N LYS A 293 -43.85 44.87 7.76
CA LYS A 293 -43.75 43.98 6.61
C LYS A 293 -42.30 43.64 6.25
N GLY A 294 -41.42 44.63 6.18
CA GLY A 294 -40.00 44.44 5.83
C GLY A 294 -39.26 43.49 6.78
N PRO A 295 -39.27 43.72 8.11
CA PRO A 295 -38.69 42.80 9.09
C PRO A 295 -39.28 41.39 9.05
N ALA A 296 -40.59 41.26 8.81
CA ALA A 296 -41.24 39.96 8.69
C ALA A 296 -40.77 39.19 7.45
N GLU A 297 -40.74 39.83 6.28
CA GLU A 297 -40.22 39.25 5.04
C GLU A 297 -38.74 38.84 5.19
N ALA A 298 -37.91 39.72 5.76
CA ALA A 298 -36.49 39.42 6.01
C ALA A 298 -36.29 38.21 6.95
N SER A 299 -37.17 38.02 7.92
CA SER A 299 -37.12 36.88 8.85
C SER A 299 -37.50 35.58 8.14
N VAL A 300 -38.52 35.61 7.28
CA VAL A 300 -38.90 34.46 6.44
C VAL A 300 -37.76 34.08 5.50
N ASP A 301 -37.13 35.06 4.85
CA ASP A 301 -35.99 34.82 3.95
C ASP A 301 -34.78 34.22 4.70
N ALA A 302 -34.50 34.70 5.92
CA ALA A 302 -33.45 34.16 6.75
C ALA A 302 -33.70 32.70 7.14
N VAL A 303 -34.93 32.35 7.55
CA VAL A 303 -35.31 30.96 7.87
C VAL A 303 -35.23 30.07 6.62
N HIS A 304 -35.71 30.55 5.46
CA HIS A 304 -35.62 29.83 4.19
C HIS A 304 -34.18 29.50 3.82
N PHE A 305 -33.26 30.45 4.01
CA PHE A 305 -31.84 30.22 3.78
C PHE A 305 -31.28 29.13 4.71
N VAL A 306 -31.62 29.16 6.00
CA VAL A 306 -31.21 28.14 6.97
C VAL A 306 -31.73 26.77 6.57
N LEU A 307 -33.01 26.65 6.19
CA LEU A 307 -33.60 25.37 5.75
C LEU A 307 -32.93 24.82 4.49
N LYS A 308 -32.63 25.66 3.50
CA LYS A 308 -31.88 25.24 2.29
C LYS A 308 -30.50 24.69 2.63
N GLU A 309 -29.79 25.35 3.53
CA GLU A 309 -28.48 24.88 4.00
C GLU A 309 -28.57 23.55 4.76
N LEU A 310 -29.63 23.36 5.56
CA LEU A 310 -29.87 22.09 6.25
C LEU A 310 -30.14 20.94 5.27
N VAL A 311 -30.93 21.17 4.22
CA VAL A 311 -31.16 20.17 3.17
C VAL A 311 -29.83 19.79 2.51
N ARG A 312 -28.99 20.76 2.14
CA ARG A 312 -27.68 20.48 1.51
C ARG A 312 -26.75 19.67 2.42
N LYS A 313 -26.67 20.03 3.69
CA LYS A 313 -25.88 19.29 4.69
C LYS A 313 -26.41 17.86 4.86
N SER A 314 -27.72 17.70 4.99
CA SER A 314 -28.36 16.40 5.14
C SER A 314 -28.11 15.49 3.93
N ILE A 315 -28.16 16.03 2.71
CA ILE A 315 -27.80 15.28 1.48
C ILE A 315 -26.33 14.85 1.52
N ALA A 316 -25.41 15.74 1.88
CA ALA A 316 -23.99 15.43 1.92
C ALA A 316 -23.68 14.33 2.94
N GLU A 317 -24.28 14.39 4.12
CA GLU A 317 -24.09 13.39 5.18
C GLU A 317 -24.77 12.05 4.85
N THR A 318 -25.91 12.09 4.16
CA THR A 318 -26.55 10.87 3.64
C THR A 318 -25.63 10.13 2.66
N GLN A 319 -24.85 10.84 1.84
CA GLN A 319 -23.87 10.24 0.92
C GLN A 319 -22.62 9.67 1.62
N VAL A 320 -22.30 10.16 2.83
CA VAL A 320 -21.17 9.66 3.63
C VAL A 320 -21.57 8.39 4.38
N ASN A 321 -22.80 8.35 4.91
CA ASN A 321 -23.33 7.21 5.64
C ASN A 321 -23.91 6.10 4.73
N ASN A 322 -24.25 6.44 3.48
CA ASN A 322 -24.57 5.48 2.41
C ASN A 322 -23.60 5.71 1.25
N PRO A 323 -22.47 4.98 1.23
CA PRO A 323 -21.47 5.10 0.18
C PRO A 323 -22.10 4.89 -1.22
N LYS A 324 -21.63 5.67 -2.20
CA LYS A 324 -22.18 5.73 -3.56
C LYS A 324 -22.06 4.35 -4.24
N PRO A 325 -23.13 3.85 -4.88
CA PRO A 325 -23.13 2.54 -5.54
C PRO A 325 -22.10 2.39 -6.66
#